data_AF-A0A1C3N530-F1
#
_entry.id   AF-A0A1C3N530-F1
#
_cell.length_a   1.000
_cell.length_b   1.000
_cell.length_c   1.000
_cell.angle_alpha   90.00
_cell.angle_beta   90.00
_cell.angle_gamma   90.00
#
_symmetry.space_group_name_H-M   'P 1'
#
loop_
_entity.id
_entity.type
_entity.pdbx_description
1 polymer ?
#
loop_
_entity_poly.entity_id
_entity_poly.type
_entity_poly.pdbx_seq_one_letter_code
_entity_poly.pdbx_strand_id
1 'polypeptide(L)' 'MGADRGPVAGRITFVGSIKWLERRPFDAHDLGRLLHHRSRLPGAGDEAVPIAVSRSGAVTHGVRVLAPEDLLAAYPD' A
#
# COMPACT_ATOMS: atom_id res chain seq x y z
N MET A 1 4.11 -5.54 -0.09
CA MET A 1 5.16 -4.74 -0.76
C MET A 1 5.37 -5.34 -2.13
N GLY A 2 5.80 -4.54 -3.12
CA GLY A 2 6.29 -5.07 -4.39
C GLY A 2 7.64 -4.46 -4.75
N ALA A 3 8.41 -5.22 -5.51
CA ALA A 3 9.76 -4.87 -5.90
C ALA A 3 9.96 -5.05 -7.41
N ASP A 4 11.10 -4.59 -7.93
CA ASP A 4 11.47 -4.76 -9.34
C ASP A 4 11.69 -6.24 -9.72
N ARG A 5 11.59 -6.56 -11.02
CA ARG A 5 11.62 -7.95 -11.53
C ARG A 5 13.04 -8.51 -11.78
N GLY A 6 14.09 -7.91 -11.21
CA GLY A 6 15.46 -8.41 -11.35
C GLY A 6 15.68 -9.78 -10.67
N PRO A 7 16.74 -10.53 -11.04
CA PRO A 7 17.07 -11.82 -10.43
C PRO A 7 17.34 -11.72 -8.93
N VAL A 8 17.79 -10.55 -8.46
CA VAL A 8 17.70 -10.10 -7.06
C VAL A 8 17.06 -8.71 -7.10
N ALA A 9 15.90 -8.56 -6.49
CA ALA A 9 15.19 -7.28 -6.46
C ALA A 9 15.94 -6.28 -5.57
N GLY A 10 16.32 -5.14 -6.14
CA GLY A 10 17.09 -4.09 -5.46
C GLY A 10 16.26 -2.86 -5.09
N ARG A 11 15.04 -2.72 -5.63
CA ARG A 11 14.19 -1.54 -5.45
C ARG A 11 12.76 -1.94 -5.14
N ILE A 12 12.22 -1.36 -4.08
CA ILE A 12 10.81 -1.46 -3.72
C ILE A 12 10.04 -0.43 -4.56
N THR A 13 9.06 -0.91 -5.32
CA THR A 13 8.23 -0.08 -6.20
C THR A 13 6.95 0.38 -5.53
N PHE A 14 6.48 -0.36 -4.52
CA PHE A 14 5.38 0.07 -3.66
C PHE A 14 5.43 -0.53 -2.27
N VAL A 15 4.91 0.22 -1.30
CA VAL A 15 4.62 -0.27 0.05
C VAL A 15 3.10 -0.27 0.27
N GLY A 16 2.62 -1.31 0.92
CA GLY A 16 1.19 -1.58 1.04
C GLY A 16 0.75 -1.70 2.50
N SER A 17 -0.47 -1.27 2.80
CA SER A 17 -1.16 -1.60 4.04
C SER A 17 -2.54 -2.21 3.74
N ILE A 18 -2.98 -3.17 4.54
CA ILE A 18 -4.32 -3.77 4.44
C ILE A 18 -5.08 -3.41 5.71
N LYS A 19 -6.23 -2.75 5.55
CA LYS A 19 -7.14 -2.37 6.64
C LYS A 19 -8.49 -3.05 6.44
N TRP A 20 -8.76 -4.05 7.27
CA TRP A 20 -9.97 -4.88 7.18
C TRP A 20 -11.06 -4.45 8.16
N LEU A 21 -11.29 -3.14 8.28
CA LEU A 21 -12.32 -2.58 9.16
C LEU A 21 -13.47 -2.02 8.33
N GLU A 22 -14.69 -2.53 8.58
CA GLU A 22 -15.90 -2.16 7.83
C GLU A 22 -16.34 -0.70 8.03
N ARG A 23 -16.09 -0.15 9.22
CA ARG A 23 -16.62 1.17 9.64
C ARG A 23 -15.54 2.20 9.91
N ARG A 24 -14.30 1.89 9.56
CA ARG A 24 -13.16 2.79 9.82
C ARG A 24 -12.28 2.92 8.58
N PRO A 25 -12.48 3.98 7.76
CA PRO A 25 -11.68 4.22 6.57
C PRO A 25 -10.19 4.35 6.92
N PHE A 26 -9.33 4.14 5.91
CA PHE A 26 -7.92 4.46 6.01
C PHE A 26 -7.74 5.97 6.17
N ASP A 27 -7.02 6.39 7.21
CA ASP A 27 -6.92 7.79 7.61
C ASP A 27 -5.47 8.31 7.57
N ALA A 28 -5.28 9.59 7.88
CA ALA A 28 -3.96 10.22 7.86
C ALA A 28 -2.99 9.61 8.89
N HIS A 29 -3.51 9.04 9.98
CA HIS A 29 -2.68 8.35 10.96
C HIS A 29 -2.17 7.02 10.40
N ASP A 30 -3.02 6.27 9.70
CA ASP A 30 -2.61 5.05 8.99
C ASP A 30 -1.56 5.38 7.91
N LEU A 31 -1.73 6.49 7.17
CA LEU A 31 -0.74 6.95 6.19
C LEU A 31 0.61 7.29 6.84
N GLY A 32 0.61 8.03 7.94
CA GLY A 32 1.82 8.35 8.68
C GLY A 32 2.56 7.08 9.13
N ARG A 33 1.82 6.06 9.59
CA ARG A 33 2.41 4.76 9.93
C ARG A 33 3.01 4.08 8.70
N LEU A 34 2.31 4.05 7.57
CA LEU A 34 2.82 3.43 6.33
C LEU A 34 4.11 4.10 5.85
N LEU A 35 4.16 5.44 5.84
CA LEU A 35 5.35 6.20 5.43
C LEU A 35 6.52 6.01 6.40
N HIS A 36 6.23 5.93 7.71
CA HIS A 36 7.25 5.63 8.70
C HIS A 36 7.85 4.23 8.54
N HIS A 37 7.05 3.24 8.13
CA HIS A 37 7.57 1.92 7.81
C HIS A 37 8.38 1.95 6.50
N ARG A 38 7.93 2.71 5.49
CA ARG A 38 8.65 2.92 4.22
C ARG A 38 10.09 3.38 4.45
N SER A 39 10.29 4.37 5.31
CA SER A 39 11.63 4.94 5.57
C SER A 39 12.60 3.97 6.22
N ARG A 40 12.13 2.82 6.72
CA ARG A 40 12.95 1.79 7.37
C ARG A 40 13.24 0.60 6.43
N LEU A 41 12.70 0.61 5.21
CA LEU A 41 12.84 -0.48 4.26
C LEU A 41 13.97 -0.17 3.26
N PRO A 42 15.03 -0.99 3.24
CA PRO A 42 16.07 -0.87 2.21
C PRO A 42 15.47 -0.96 0.81
N GLY A 43 15.84 -0.03 -0.07
CA GLY A 43 15.31 0.04 -1.43
C GLY A 43 13.92 0.67 -1.56
N ALA A 44 13.25 1.07 -0.47
CA ALA A 44 12.00 1.85 -0.49
C ALA A 44 12.29 3.35 -0.33
N GLY A 45 12.88 3.96 -1.36
CA GLY A 45 13.02 5.41 -1.45
C GLY A 45 11.68 6.12 -1.66
N ASP A 46 11.72 7.43 -1.88
CA ASP A 46 10.51 8.25 -2.02
C ASP A 46 9.62 7.86 -3.21
N GLU A 47 10.19 7.19 -4.21
CA GLU A 47 9.48 6.66 -5.37
C GLU A 47 8.60 5.43 -5.06
N ALA A 48 8.79 4.77 -3.92
CA ALA A 48 7.95 3.65 -3.53
C ALA A 48 6.54 4.15 -3.18
N VAL A 49 5.58 3.81 -4.05
CA VAL A 49 4.21 4.31 -3.98
C VAL A 49 3.49 3.72 -2.76
N PRO A 50 2.83 4.56 -1.92
CA PRO A 50 1.96 4.07 -0.87
C PRO A 50 0.62 3.57 -1.44
N ILE A 51 0.29 2.32 -1.12
CA ILE A 51 -0.97 1.68 -1.48
C ILE A 51 -1.69 1.23 -0.20
N ALA A 52 -3.00 1.44 -0.13
CA ALA A 52 -3.85 0.89 0.91
C ALA A 52 -4.93 0.01 0.29
N VAL A 53 -5.17 -1.16 0.88
CA VAL A 53 -6.35 -1.97 0.60
C VAL A 53 -7.32 -1.77 1.75
N SER A 54 -8.53 -1.28 1.49
CA SER A 54 -9.49 -0.92 2.53
C SER A 54 -10.92 -1.22 2.10
N ARG A 55 -11.69 -1.93 2.93
CA ARG A 55 -13.12 -2.16 2.68
C ARG A 55 -13.96 -0.90 2.81
N SER A 56 -13.50 0.04 3.64
CA SER A 56 -14.21 1.30 3.93
C SER A 56 -13.60 2.51 3.22
N GLY A 57 -12.72 2.29 2.22
CA GLY A 57 -12.04 3.36 1.49
C GLY A 57 -11.02 4.12 2.33
N ALA A 58 -10.76 5.39 1.97
CA ALA A 58 -9.88 6.29 2.71
C ALA A 58 -10.46 7.70 2.81
N VAL A 59 -10.06 8.40 3.86
CA VAL A 59 -10.39 9.82 4.14
C VAL A 59 -9.14 10.70 4.17
N THR A 60 -8.07 10.24 3.52
CA THR A 60 -6.80 10.97 3.39
C THR A 60 -6.33 10.93 1.94
N HIS A 61 -5.56 11.93 1.54
CA HIS A 61 -4.87 11.97 0.25
C HIS A 61 -3.45 11.37 0.37
N GLY A 62 -2.75 11.25 -0.76
CA GLY A 62 -1.36 10.78 -0.78
C GLY A 62 -1.19 9.26 -0.69
N VAL A 63 -2.26 8.49 -0.88
CA VAL A 63 -2.26 7.03 -0.92
C VAL A 63 -3.19 6.56 -2.04
N ARG A 64 -2.74 5.57 -2.83
CA ARG A 64 -3.65 4.87 -3.75
C ARG A 64 -4.45 3.86 -2.95
N VAL A 65 -5.78 3.91 -3.06
CA VAL A 65 -6.67 3.00 -2.36
C VAL A 65 -7.23 1.99 -3.34
N LEU A 66 -7.17 0.72 -2.96
CA LEU A 66 -7.81 -0.39 -3.66
C LEU A 66 -8.91 -0.95 -2.77
N ALA A 67 -10.05 -1.27 -3.37
CA ALA A 67 -11.06 -2.08 -2.74
C ALA A 67 -10.63 -3.56 -2.82
N PRO A 68 -11.08 -4.44 -1.90
CA PRO A 68 -10.84 -5.88 -2.02
C PRO A 68 -11.24 -6.46 -3.38
N GLU A 69 -12.32 -5.95 -3.95
CA GLU A 69 -12.88 -6.37 -5.22
C GLU A 69 -11.92 -6.08 -6.38
N ASP A 70 -11.13 -5.01 -6.30
CA ASP A 70 -10.09 -4.69 -7.30
C ASP A 70 -9.01 -5.78 -7.35
N LEU A 71 -8.68 -6.38 -6.19
CA LEU A 71 -7.67 -7.45 -6.12
C LEU A 71 -8.21 -8.76 -6.68
N LEU A 72 -9.45 -9.11 -6.33
CA LEU A 72 -10.11 -10.31 -6.82
C LEU A 72 -10.31 -10.24 -8.35
N ALA A 73 -10.66 -9.07 -8.88
CA ALA A 73 -10.79 -8.86 -10.31
C ALA A 73 -9.46 -8.94 -11.07
N ALA A 74 -8.35 -8.55 -10.44
CA ALA A 74 -7.02 -8.56 -11.07
C ALA A 74 -6.37 -9.96 -11.07
N TYR A 75 -6.77 -10.84 -10.16
CA TYR A 75 -6.27 -12.21 -10.03
C TYR A 75 -7.44 -13.20 -9.95
N PRO A 76 -8.24 -13.32 -11.02
CA PRO A 76 -9.18 -14.42 -11.13
C PRO A 76 -8.40 -15.74 -11.25
N ASP A 77 -8.93 -16.81 -10.67
CA ASP A 77 -8.31 -18.14 -10.58
C ASP A 77 -7.72 -18.66 -11.92
#